data_AF-A0A7C6P5A7-F1
#
_entry.id   AF-A0A7C6P5A7-F1
#
_cell.length_a   1.000
_cell.length_b   1.000
_cell.length_c   1.000
_cell.angle_alpha   90.00
_cell.angle_beta   90.00
_cell.angle_gamma   90.00
#
_symmetry.space_group_name_H-M   'P 1'
#
loop_
_entity.id
_entity.type
_entity.pdbx_description
1 polymer ?
#
loop_
_entity_poly.entity_id
_entity_poly.type
_entity_poly.pdbx_seq_one_letter_code
_entity_poly.pdbx_strand_id
1 'polypeptide(L)'
;MKSISAYSKKNLKEGKNNTPSNRELLISYKVHKNMNARDELILNNMGLVYMVAKKRMNIPSSFVFEDLVQEGTIGMMKGIEKFDINRSTSFSTYIYYWIIQQIDRALINNGHLIRLPAYIWEKINKLNSIENSFDYLDTDLDTLCSEIKITEDEYNEINYYRKKHYSFTSLNTLITIDNDTSYIELQDLIPDNNYSLEETIVFKDLEENLDKILSTLSPREKEILELRFGLRDNKPNTLQEIGDKYNLTRERIRQIESKALKKIRKTNYKTSIKEYLSYP
;
A
#
# COMPACT_ATOMS: atom_id res chain seq x y z
N MET A 1 -15.14 9.82 29.15
CA MET A 1 -16.34 9.21 28.51
C MET A 1 -17.69 9.72 29.01
N LYS A 2 -17.85 10.32 30.21
CA LYS A 2 -19.17 10.81 30.69
C LYS A 2 -19.60 12.22 30.20
N SER A 3 -18.69 13.01 29.62
CA SER A 3 -18.96 14.41 29.23
C SER A 3 -19.58 14.59 27.83
N ILE A 4 -19.22 13.76 26.85
CA ILE A 4 -19.71 13.88 25.46
C ILE A 4 -21.15 13.35 25.33
N SER A 5 -21.49 12.30 26.08
CA SER A 5 -22.86 11.78 26.15
C SER A 5 -23.86 12.79 26.73
N ALA A 6 -23.40 13.64 27.66
CA ALA A 6 -24.21 14.70 28.25
C ALA A 6 -24.44 15.85 27.26
N TYR A 7 -23.43 16.21 26.45
CA TYR A 7 -23.56 17.27 25.42
C TYR A 7 -24.53 16.87 24.30
N SER A 8 -24.47 15.60 23.86
CA SER A 8 -25.41 15.04 22.88
C SER A 8 -26.84 14.96 23.41
N LYS A 9 -27.04 14.49 24.66
CA LYS A 9 -28.39 14.35 25.24
C LYS A 9 -29.06 15.67 25.61
N LYS A 10 -28.29 16.72 25.96
CA LYS A 10 -28.84 18.03 26.32
C LYS A 10 -29.42 18.75 25.09
N ASN A 11 -28.71 18.69 23.96
CA ASN A 11 -29.17 19.30 22.70
C ASN A 11 -30.31 18.52 22.01
N LEU A 12 -30.48 17.23 22.32
CA LEU A 12 -31.57 16.40 21.77
C LEU A 12 -32.93 16.60 22.48
N LYS A 13 -32.98 17.21 23.67
CA LYS A 13 -34.22 17.36 24.47
C LYS A 13 -34.85 18.76 24.46
N GLU A 14 -34.14 19.80 24.04
CA GLU A 14 -34.66 21.18 24.04
C GLU A 14 -35.21 21.65 22.68
N GLY A 15 -35.19 20.83 21.63
CA GLY A 15 -35.48 21.23 20.25
C GLY A 15 -36.86 20.87 19.69
N LYS A 16 -37.94 20.86 20.47
CA LYS A 16 -39.30 20.83 19.92
C LYS A 16 -39.86 22.25 19.96
N ASN A 17 -39.81 22.98 18.84
CA ASN A 17 -40.90 23.84 18.33
C ASN A 17 -40.54 24.80 17.19
N ASN A 18 -39.35 24.79 16.57
CA ASN A 18 -39.10 25.63 15.39
C ASN A 18 -37.88 25.17 14.55
N THR A 19 -37.63 23.88 14.40
CA THR A 19 -36.60 23.41 13.47
C THR A 19 -37.14 23.56 12.03
N PRO A 20 -36.51 24.39 11.18
CA PRO A 20 -36.93 24.55 9.79
C PRO A 20 -36.91 23.20 9.09
N SER A 21 -37.92 22.95 8.25
CA SER A 21 -38.04 21.67 7.56
C SER A 21 -36.81 21.45 6.68
N ASN A 22 -36.32 20.21 6.57
CA ASN A 22 -35.20 19.87 5.68
C ASN A 22 -35.40 20.44 4.26
N ARG A 23 -36.65 20.56 3.79
CA ARG A 23 -36.99 21.19 2.51
C ARG A 23 -36.68 22.69 2.47
N GLU A 24 -37.00 23.42 3.52
CA GLU A 24 -36.76 24.87 3.62
C GLU A 24 -35.26 25.17 3.67
N LEU A 25 -34.53 24.39 4.47
CA LEU A 25 -33.07 24.46 4.54
C LEU A 25 -32.42 24.16 3.18
N LEU A 26 -32.91 23.13 2.45
CA LEU A 26 -32.43 22.82 1.09
C LEU A 26 -32.70 23.96 0.10
N ILE A 27 -33.89 24.55 0.13
CA ILE A 27 -34.24 25.67 -0.77
C ILE A 27 -33.32 26.86 -0.47
N SER A 28 -33.14 27.21 0.80
CA SER A 28 -32.27 28.32 1.19
C SER A 28 -30.81 28.09 0.78
N TYR A 29 -30.30 26.85 0.90
CA TYR A 29 -28.97 26.51 0.42
C TYR A 29 -28.87 26.54 -1.11
N LYS A 30 -29.83 25.96 -1.85
CA LYS A 30 -29.77 25.88 -3.31
C LYS A 30 -29.95 27.24 -3.99
N VAL A 31 -30.82 28.10 -3.47
CA VAL A 31 -31.13 29.41 -4.05
C VAL A 31 -30.13 30.48 -3.61
N HIS A 32 -29.77 30.50 -2.32
CA HIS A 32 -28.95 31.58 -1.74
C HIS A 32 -27.52 31.16 -1.42
N LYS A 33 -27.15 29.87 -1.58
CA LYS A 33 -25.85 29.32 -1.16
C LYS A 33 -25.50 29.63 0.30
N ASN A 34 -26.53 29.70 1.15
CA ASN A 34 -26.37 29.96 2.58
C ASN A 34 -25.68 28.78 3.26
N MET A 35 -24.41 28.95 3.66
CA MET A 35 -23.62 27.90 4.30
C MET A 35 -24.22 27.48 5.65
N ASN A 36 -24.74 28.44 6.44
CA ASN A 36 -25.37 28.14 7.73
C ASN A 36 -26.56 27.17 7.58
N ALA A 37 -27.35 27.30 6.51
CA ALA A 37 -28.47 26.40 6.25
C ALA A 37 -28.02 24.99 5.86
N ARG A 38 -26.88 24.87 5.16
CA ARG A 38 -26.26 23.58 4.88
C ARG A 38 -25.79 22.91 6.17
N ASP A 39 -25.12 23.66 7.04
CA ASP A 39 -24.55 23.12 8.26
C ASP A 39 -25.65 22.70 9.24
N GLU A 40 -26.72 23.49 9.37
CA GLU A 40 -27.91 23.11 10.15
C GLU A 40 -28.59 21.86 9.57
N LEU A 41 -28.68 21.75 8.25
CA LEU A 41 -29.22 20.58 7.58
C LEU A 41 -28.36 19.32 7.81
N ILE A 42 -27.03 19.47 7.84
CA ILE A 42 -26.12 18.37 8.18
C ILE A 42 -26.38 17.91 9.62
N LEU A 43 -26.38 18.85 10.58
CA LEU A 43 -26.62 18.58 11.99
C LEU A 43 -27.95 17.86 12.22
N ASN A 44 -29.03 18.31 11.56
CA ASN A 44 -30.37 17.73 11.68
C ASN A 44 -30.43 16.26 11.23
N ASN A 45 -29.58 15.83 10.29
CA ASN A 45 -29.58 14.45 9.79
C ASN A 45 -28.33 13.65 10.18
N MET A 46 -27.51 14.13 11.14
CA MET A 46 -26.35 13.39 11.65
C MET A 46 -26.71 12.00 12.18
N GLY A 47 -27.93 11.80 12.71
CA GLY A 47 -28.40 10.50 13.17
C GLY A 47 -28.35 9.42 12.07
N LEU A 48 -28.59 9.79 10.80
CA LEU A 48 -28.47 8.89 9.66
C LEU A 48 -27.01 8.48 9.42
N VAL A 49 -26.09 9.44 9.49
CA VAL A 49 -24.64 9.19 9.34
C VAL A 49 -24.15 8.23 10.42
N TYR A 50 -24.49 8.49 11.69
CA TYR A 50 -24.13 7.62 12.80
C TYR A 50 -24.66 6.19 12.63
N MET A 51 -25.92 6.04 12.17
CA MET A 51 -26.51 4.73 11.92
C MET A 51 -25.75 3.97 10.82
N VAL A 52 -25.38 4.62 9.73
CA VAL A 52 -24.64 4.00 8.62
C VAL A 52 -23.21 3.66 9.04
N ALA A 53 -22.49 4.60 9.67
CA ALA A 53 -21.14 4.37 10.17
C ALA A 53 -21.08 3.19 11.15
N LYS A 54 -22.06 3.07 12.04
CA LYS A 54 -22.13 1.95 12.99
C LYS A 54 -22.26 0.59 12.30
N LYS A 55 -22.99 0.50 11.19
CA LYS A 55 -23.08 -0.74 10.40
C LYS A 55 -21.76 -1.10 9.72
N ARG A 56 -20.94 -0.10 9.37
CA ARG A 56 -19.65 -0.27 8.68
C ARG A 56 -18.47 -0.51 9.62
N MET A 57 -18.62 -0.21 10.91
CA MET A 57 -17.62 -0.50 11.95
C MET A 57 -17.33 -2.01 12.10
N ASN A 58 -18.28 -2.87 11.72
CA ASN A 58 -18.08 -4.33 11.76
C ASN A 58 -17.15 -4.84 10.66
N ILE A 59 -16.81 -4.01 9.66
CA ILE A 59 -15.88 -4.38 8.59
C ILE A 59 -14.47 -4.20 9.14
N PRO A 60 -13.60 -5.23 9.05
CA PRO A 60 -12.22 -5.13 9.52
C PRO A 60 -11.53 -4.01 8.75
N SER A 61 -11.12 -2.95 9.44
CA SER A 61 -10.41 -1.80 8.87
C SER A 61 -9.64 -1.07 9.96
N SER A 62 -8.70 -0.23 9.56
CA SER A 62 -7.94 0.65 10.46
C SER A 62 -8.73 1.91 10.88
N PHE A 63 -9.91 2.15 10.30
CA PHE A 63 -10.72 3.31 10.61
C PHE A 63 -11.35 3.20 12.00
N VAL A 64 -11.29 4.29 12.77
CA VAL A 64 -12.05 4.42 14.02
C VAL A 64 -13.48 4.88 13.69
N PHE A 65 -14.42 4.67 14.61
CA PHE A 65 -15.81 5.06 14.43
C PHE A 65 -15.96 6.55 14.06
N GLU A 66 -15.22 7.41 14.73
CA GLU A 66 -15.22 8.85 14.48
C GLU A 66 -14.80 9.16 13.04
N ASP A 67 -13.82 8.45 12.50
CA ASP A 67 -13.34 8.65 11.14
C ASP A 67 -14.41 8.24 10.10
N LEU A 68 -15.11 7.12 10.35
CA LEU A 68 -16.24 6.69 9.50
C LEU A 68 -17.39 7.70 9.51
N VAL A 69 -17.64 8.31 10.67
CA VAL A 69 -18.63 9.39 10.78
C VAL A 69 -18.19 10.58 9.95
N GLN A 70 -16.91 11.00 10.01
CA GLN A 70 -16.40 12.10 9.21
C GLN A 70 -16.51 11.82 7.71
N GLU A 71 -16.07 10.64 7.23
CA GLU A 71 -16.25 10.24 5.83
C GLU A 71 -17.72 10.22 5.42
N GLY A 72 -18.59 9.74 6.31
CA GLY A 72 -20.04 9.79 6.09
C GLY A 72 -20.59 11.21 5.98
N THR A 73 -20.11 12.16 6.79
CA THR A 73 -20.50 13.58 6.67
C THR A 73 -20.06 14.19 5.33
N ILE A 74 -18.88 13.82 4.83
CA ILE A 74 -18.40 14.22 3.51
C ILE A 74 -19.32 13.67 2.42
N GLY A 75 -19.76 12.42 2.55
CA GLY A 75 -20.71 11.80 1.63
C GLY A 75 -22.04 12.54 1.63
N MET A 76 -22.56 12.87 2.81
CA MET A 76 -23.79 13.66 2.96
C MET A 76 -23.67 15.04 2.32
N MET A 77 -22.57 15.76 2.52
CA MET A 77 -22.31 17.06 1.88
C MET A 77 -22.40 16.97 0.35
N LYS A 78 -21.72 15.99 -0.26
CA LYS A 78 -21.77 15.76 -1.72
C LYS A 78 -23.18 15.42 -2.20
N GLY A 79 -23.93 14.66 -1.41
CA GLY A 79 -25.32 14.33 -1.70
C GLY A 79 -26.23 15.57 -1.66
N ILE A 80 -26.06 16.46 -0.67
CA ILE A 80 -26.85 17.70 -0.56
C ILE A 80 -26.66 18.58 -1.79
N GLU A 81 -25.42 18.73 -2.27
CA GLU A 81 -25.12 19.53 -3.46
C GLU A 81 -25.88 19.02 -4.69
N LYS A 82 -25.96 17.70 -4.85
CA LYS A 82 -26.55 17.04 -6.02
C LYS A 82 -28.04 16.70 -5.88
N PHE A 83 -28.66 16.90 -4.72
CA PHE A 83 -30.05 16.51 -4.50
C PHE A 83 -31.04 17.42 -5.22
N ASP A 84 -31.93 16.87 -6.05
CA ASP A 84 -32.97 17.64 -6.74
C ASP A 84 -34.27 17.70 -5.93
N ILE A 85 -34.68 18.91 -5.53
CA ILE A 85 -35.88 19.14 -4.67
C ILE A 85 -37.19 18.80 -5.41
N ASN A 86 -37.19 18.90 -6.74
CA ASN A 86 -38.36 18.66 -7.59
C ASN A 86 -38.67 17.17 -7.79
N ARG A 87 -37.77 16.26 -7.39
CA ARG A 87 -38.00 14.81 -7.49
C ARG A 87 -38.85 14.33 -6.32
N SER A 88 -39.64 13.28 -6.54
CA SER A 88 -40.51 12.67 -5.53
C SER A 88 -39.78 11.81 -4.48
N THR A 89 -38.45 11.68 -4.58
CA THR A 89 -37.65 10.86 -3.66
C THR A 89 -37.40 11.57 -2.33
N SER A 90 -37.57 10.86 -1.22
CA SER A 90 -37.23 11.37 0.10
C SER A 90 -35.74 11.71 0.20
N PHE A 91 -35.44 12.84 0.85
CA PHE A 91 -34.08 13.32 1.06
C PHE A 91 -33.20 12.29 1.76
N SER A 92 -33.70 11.70 2.86
CA SER A 92 -32.95 10.72 3.65
C SER A 92 -32.61 9.47 2.83
N THR A 93 -33.53 9.02 1.96
CA THR A 93 -33.30 7.88 1.07
C THR A 93 -32.21 8.18 0.05
N TYR A 94 -32.21 9.38 -0.53
CA TYR A 94 -31.18 9.78 -1.49
C TYR A 94 -29.80 9.89 -0.84
N ILE A 95 -29.72 10.61 0.27
CA ILE A 95 -28.47 10.85 1.00
C ILE A 95 -27.87 9.56 1.57
N TYR A 96 -28.71 8.60 1.97
CA TYR A 96 -28.26 7.30 2.46
C TYR A 96 -27.25 6.64 1.52
N TYR A 97 -27.51 6.65 0.21
CA TYR A 97 -26.59 6.08 -0.79
C TYR A 97 -25.28 6.87 -0.92
N TRP A 98 -25.33 8.20 -0.81
CA TRP A 98 -24.12 9.03 -0.84
C TRP A 98 -23.22 8.82 0.38
N ILE A 99 -23.82 8.67 1.56
CA ILE A 99 -23.09 8.34 2.79
C ILE A 99 -22.42 6.97 2.63
N ILE A 100 -23.17 5.95 2.23
CA ILE A 100 -22.65 4.59 2.07
C ILE A 100 -21.51 4.58 1.04
N GLN A 101 -21.73 5.17 -0.14
CA GLN A 101 -20.74 5.17 -1.20
C GLN A 101 -19.44 5.85 -0.76
N GLN A 102 -19.53 6.97 -0.03
CA GLN A 102 -18.34 7.68 0.44
C GLN A 102 -17.58 6.86 1.49
N ILE A 103 -18.29 6.27 2.46
CA ILE A 103 -17.66 5.42 3.49
C ILE A 103 -17.03 4.18 2.85
N ASP A 104 -17.75 3.47 1.98
CA ASP A 104 -17.25 2.26 1.32
C ASP A 104 -16.02 2.61 0.44
N ARG A 105 -16.04 3.76 -0.23
CA ARG A 105 -14.88 4.25 -0.99
C ARG A 105 -13.70 4.59 -0.08
N ALA A 106 -13.92 5.18 1.08
CA ALA A 106 -12.85 5.50 2.02
C ALA A 106 -12.21 4.22 2.58
N LEU A 107 -13.03 3.24 2.96
CA LEU A 107 -12.57 1.92 3.41
C LEU A 107 -11.71 1.23 2.36
N ILE A 108 -12.15 1.21 1.09
CA ILE A 108 -11.39 0.56 0.01
C ILE A 108 -10.04 1.23 -0.24
N ASN A 109 -9.99 2.57 -0.20
CA ASN A 109 -8.79 3.30 -0.60
C ASN A 109 -7.77 3.46 0.53
N ASN A 110 -8.26 3.65 1.75
CA ASN A 110 -7.47 4.10 2.91
C ASN A 110 -7.67 3.20 4.14
N GLY A 111 -8.52 2.16 4.07
CA GLY A 111 -8.91 1.39 5.25
C GLY A 111 -7.87 0.38 5.72
N HIS A 112 -6.83 0.17 4.91
CA HIS A 112 -5.76 -0.77 5.20
C HIS A 112 -4.41 -0.16 4.85
N LEU A 113 -3.35 -0.68 5.48
CA LEU A 113 -1.98 -0.23 5.31
C LEU A 113 -1.51 -0.37 3.85
N ILE A 114 -1.83 -1.50 3.22
CA ILE A 114 -1.55 -1.72 1.80
C ILE A 114 -2.87 -1.57 1.03
N ARG A 115 -2.90 -0.56 0.17
CA ARG A 115 -4.06 -0.29 -0.67
C ARG A 115 -4.26 -1.39 -1.71
N LEU A 116 -5.46 -1.99 -1.72
CA LEU A 116 -5.89 -2.87 -2.80
C LEU A 116 -6.74 -2.12 -3.84
N PRO A 117 -6.65 -2.48 -5.13
CA PRO A 117 -7.61 -2.05 -6.14
C PRO A 117 -9.04 -2.47 -5.79
N ALA A 118 -10.02 -1.63 -6.17
CA ALA A 118 -11.44 -1.84 -5.87
C ALA A 118 -11.98 -3.19 -6.38
N TYR A 119 -11.55 -3.64 -7.57
CA TYR A 119 -12.02 -4.91 -8.13
C TYR A 119 -11.55 -6.12 -7.31
N ILE A 120 -10.37 -6.05 -6.67
CA ILE A 120 -9.87 -7.12 -5.79
C ILE A 120 -10.72 -7.16 -4.52
N TRP A 121 -11.03 -5.99 -3.94
CA TRP A 121 -11.90 -5.88 -2.78
C TRP A 121 -13.30 -6.45 -3.02
N GLU A 122 -13.88 -6.17 -4.19
CA GLU A 122 -15.16 -6.76 -4.60
C GLU A 122 -15.10 -8.28 -4.71
N LYS A 123 -14.02 -8.83 -5.29
CA LYS A 123 -13.82 -10.29 -5.36
C LYS A 123 -13.72 -10.91 -3.96
N ILE A 124 -12.94 -10.30 -3.04
CA ILE A 124 -12.79 -10.76 -1.66
C ILE A 124 -14.14 -10.76 -0.92
N ASN A 125 -14.95 -9.69 -1.04
CA ASN A 125 -16.24 -9.62 -0.36
C ASN A 125 -17.26 -10.61 -0.92
N LYS A 126 -17.28 -10.85 -2.23
CA LYS A 126 -18.11 -11.91 -2.83
C LYS A 126 -17.73 -13.27 -2.28
N LEU A 127 -16.44 -13.54 -2.23
CA LEU A 127 -15.89 -14.78 -1.69
C LEU A 127 -16.29 -14.96 -0.22
N ASN A 128 -16.11 -13.93 0.63
CA ASN A 128 -16.56 -13.97 2.02
C ASN A 128 -18.09 -14.14 2.16
N SER A 129 -18.89 -13.51 1.28
CA SER A 129 -20.34 -13.65 1.30
C SER A 129 -20.79 -15.07 1.01
N ILE A 130 -20.08 -15.76 0.11
CA ILE A 130 -20.34 -17.14 -0.28
C ILE A 130 -19.84 -18.09 0.80
N GLU A 131 -18.61 -17.93 1.29
CA GLU A 131 -18.09 -18.71 2.42
C GLU A 131 -18.99 -18.59 3.67
N ASN A 132 -19.63 -17.44 3.92
CA ASN A 132 -20.58 -17.29 5.01
C ASN A 132 -21.98 -17.88 4.71
N SER A 133 -22.34 -18.13 3.45
CA SER A 133 -23.63 -18.74 3.09
C SER A 133 -23.58 -20.26 3.06
N PHE A 134 -22.43 -20.85 2.76
CA PHE A 134 -22.20 -22.28 2.91
C PHE A 134 -21.78 -22.55 4.36
N ASP A 135 -22.65 -23.20 5.15
CA ASP A 135 -22.29 -23.62 6.50
C ASP A 135 -20.94 -24.36 6.49
N TYR A 136 -20.11 -24.01 7.47
CA TYR A 136 -18.64 -24.05 7.50
C TYR A 136 -17.94 -25.42 7.31
N LEU A 137 -18.65 -26.51 6.97
CA LEU A 137 -18.16 -27.86 7.26
C LEU A 137 -17.80 -28.77 6.08
N ASP A 138 -18.10 -28.44 4.81
CA ASP A 138 -17.55 -29.17 3.65
C ASP A 138 -17.90 -28.45 2.35
N THR A 139 -17.14 -27.42 1.97
CA THR A 139 -17.27 -26.82 0.64
C THR A 139 -16.06 -27.22 -0.18
N ASP A 140 -16.27 -28.10 -1.16
CA ASP A 140 -15.25 -28.42 -2.16
C ASP A 140 -14.87 -27.16 -2.93
N LEU A 141 -13.57 -26.89 -3.08
CA LEU A 141 -13.06 -25.70 -3.78
C LEU A 141 -13.68 -25.54 -5.18
N ASP A 142 -13.93 -26.66 -5.86
CA ASP A 142 -14.54 -26.73 -7.20
C ASP A 142 -15.97 -26.17 -7.22
N THR A 143 -16.75 -26.42 -6.17
CA THR A 143 -18.13 -25.92 -6.05
C THR A 143 -18.15 -24.41 -5.88
N LEU A 144 -17.24 -23.90 -5.06
CA LEU A 144 -17.10 -22.48 -4.77
C LEU A 144 -16.57 -21.71 -5.99
N CYS A 145 -15.60 -22.28 -6.71
CA CYS A 145 -15.08 -21.73 -7.96
C CYS A 145 -16.16 -21.68 -9.06
N SER A 146 -16.98 -22.73 -9.16
CA SER A 146 -18.10 -22.79 -10.12
C SER A 146 -19.15 -21.72 -9.87
N GLU A 147 -19.45 -21.43 -8.60
CA GLU A 147 -20.44 -20.42 -8.23
C GLU A 147 -19.93 -18.99 -8.44
N ILE A 148 -18.66 -18.73 -8.08
CA ILE A 148 -18.03 -17.42 -8.29
C ILE A 148 -17.69 -17.19 -9.77
N LYS A 149 -17.67 -18.25 -10.59
CA LYS A 149 -17.23 -18.25 -12.00
C LYS A 149 -15.78 -17.80 -12.14
N ILE A 150 -14.92 -18.31 -11.28
CA ILE A 150 -13.49 -17.99 -11.22
C ILE A 150 -12.70 -19.31 -11.30
N THR A 151 -11.48 -19.28 -11.85
CA THR A 151 -10.59 -20.45 -11.89
C THR A 151 -9.95 -20.71 -10.52
N GLU A 152 -9.53 -21.95 -10.25
CA GLU A 152 -8.84 -22.29 -8.99
C GLU A 152 -7.57 -21.44 -8.78
N ASP A 153 -6.81 -21.17 -9.85
CA ASP A 153 -5.62 -20.32 -9.79
C ASP A 153 -5.97 -18.90 -9.31
N GLU A 154 -7.02 -18.30 -9.88
CA GLU A 154 -7.49 -16.98 -9.46
C GLU A 154 -8.02 -17.00 -8.02
N TYR A 155 -8.70 -18.07 -7.60
CA TYR A 155 -9.14 -18.22 -6.21
C TYR A 155 -7.93 -18.24 -5.26
N ASN A 156 -6.89 -19.00 -5.60
CA ASN A 156 -5.67 -19.09 -4.80
C ASN A 156 -4.96 -17.73 -4.70
N GLU A 157 -4.87 -16.96 -5.79
CA GLU A 157 -4.36 -15.60 -5.75
C GLU A 157 -5.20 -14.67 -4.86
N ILE A 158 -6.52 -14.69 -4.98
CA ILE A 158 -7.42 -13.86 -4.18
C ILE A 158 -7.32 -14.23 -2.70
N ASN A 159 -7.27 -15.53 -2.38
CA ASN A 159 -7.11 -16.03 -1.03
C ASN A 159 -5.73 -15.67 -0.45
N TYR A 160 -4.69 -15.69 -1.28
CA TYR A 160 -3.36 -15.22 -0.91
C TYR A 160 -3.37 -13.72 -0.56
N TYR A 161 -3.96 -12.88 -1.41
CA TYR A 161 -4.12 -11.45 -1.12
C TYR A 161 -4.97 -11.24 0.13
N ARG A 162 -6.09 -11.95 0.28
CA ARG A 162 -6.96 -11.89 1.46
C ARG A 162 -6.19 -12.17 2.74
N LYS A 163 -5.46 -13.29 2.80
CA LYS A 163 -4.67 -13.68 3.97
C LYS A 163 -3.65 -12.61 4.31
N LYS A 164 -2.81 -12.21 3.35
CA LYS A 164 -1.76 -11.20 3.57
C LYS A 164 -2.29 -9.82 3.93
N HIS A 165 -3.40 -9.42 3.34
CA HIS A 165 -3.98 -8.10 3.53
C HIS A 165 -4.64 -7.92 4.91
N TYR A 166 -5.13 -9.00 5.52
CA TYR A 166 -5.66 -8.94 6.89
C TYR A 166 -4.62 -9.35 7.95
N SER A 167 -3.53 -10.02 7.59
CA SER A 167 -2.52 -10.55 8.53
C SER A 167 -1.34 -9.61 8.79
N PHE A 168 -1.56 -8.31 8.93
CA PHE A 168 -0.49 -7.41 9.34
C PHE A 168 -0.23 -7.55 10.84
N THR A 169 1.00 -7.92 11.19
CA THR A 169 1.45 -8.00 12.58
C THR A 169 2.30 -6.78 12.87
N SER A 170 2.06 -6.12 14.01
CA SER A 170 2.89 -4.99 14.43
C SER A 170 4.30 -5.48 14.75
N LEU A 171 5.31 -4.75 14.29
CA LEU A 171 6.70 -5.03 14.64
C LEU A 171 6.98 -4.81 16.13
N ASN A 172 6.19 -3.97 16.77
CA ASN A 172 6.24 -3.72 18.21
C ASN A 172 5.39 -4.72 19.00
N THR A 173 4.93 -5.80 18.37
CA THR A 173 4.23 -6.87 19.11
C THR A 173 5.23 -7.56 20.03
N LEU A 174 4.90 -7.60 21.32
CA LEU A 174 5.69 -8.28 22.34
C LEU A 174 5.61 -9.81 22.18
N ILE A 175 6.76 -10.48 22.17
CA ILE A 175 6.85 -11.94 22.00
C ILE A 175 6.98 -12.64 23.36
N THR A 176 7.78 -12.07 24.26
CA THR A 176 8.08 -12.65 25.59
C THR A 176 7.79 -11.62 26.68
N ILE A 177 7.15 -12.06 27.78
CA ILE A 177 6.74 -11.21 28.91
C ILE A 177 7.49 -11.59 30.21
N ASP A 178 8.50 -12.45 30.15
CA ASP A 178 9.11 -12.96 31.39
C ASP A 178 9.92 -11.90 32.14
N ASN A 179 9.41 -11.65 33.35
CA ASN A 179 9.86 -10.89 34.50
C ASN A 179 11.29 -10.30 34.42
N ASP A 180 11.29 -8.96 34.43
CA ASP A 180 12.24 -8.06 35.10
C ASP A 180 13.34 -7.33 34.32
N THR A 181 13.69 -7.58 33.05
CA THR A 181 14.64 -6.63 32.38
C THR A 181 14.62 -6.48 30.85
N SER A 182 13.89 -7.25 30.07
CA SER A 182 13.88 -7.04 28.60
C SER A 182 12.59 -7.51 27.96
N TYR A 183 11.76 -6.58 27.52
CA TYR A 183 10.69 -6.84 26.57
C TYR A 183 11.33 -7.09 25.20
N ILE A 184 11.07 -8.26 24.61
CA ILE A 184 11.51 -8.56 23.23
C ILE A 184 10.34 -8.27 22.31
N GLU A 185 10.53 -7.31 21.41
CA GLU A 185 9.58 -6.98 20.35
C GLU A 185 9.86 -7.85 19.11
N LEU A 186 8.85 -8.02 18.25
CA LEU A 186 9.01 -8.77 16.99
C LEU A 186 10.12 -8.20 16.11
N GLN A 187 10.30 -6.88 16.07
CA GLN A 187 11.39 -6.23 15.35
C GLN A 187 12.78 -6.72 15.79
N ASP A 188 12.96 -7.07 17.07
CA ASP A 188 14.27 -7.46 17.60
C ASP A 188 14.70 -8.86 17.12
N LEU A 189 13.75 -9.66 16.63
CA LEU A 189 14.01 -10.99 16.06
C LEU A 189 14.19 -10.98 14.54
N ILE A 190 13.90 -9.86 13.87
CA ILE A 190 14.03 -9.78 12.41
C ILE A 190 15.50 -9.55 12.08
N PRO A 191 16.18 -10.50 11.40
CA PRO A 191 17.56 -10.30 11.01
C PRO A 191 17.66 -9.18 9.99
N ASP A 192 18.68 -8.35 10.13
CA ASP A 192 19.04 -7.42 9.08
C ASP A 192 19.67 -8.20 7.92
N ASN A 193 19.15 -8.00 6.71
CA ASN A 193 19.70 -8.62 5.49
C ASN A 193 20.88 -7.81 4.92
N ASN A 194 21.31 -6.75 5.61
CA ASN A 194 22.52 -6.03 5.25
C ASN A 194 23.74 -6.95 5.35
N TYR A 195 24.68 -6.75 4.44
CA TYR A 195 25.95 -7.47 4.42
C TYR A 195 26.59 -7.46 5.80
N SER A 196 27.06 -8.62 6.25
CA SER A 196 27.80 -8.72 7.50
C SER A 196 29.03 -7.78 7.47
N LEU A 197 29.53 -7.35 8.63
CA LEU A 197 30.78 -6.57 8.68
C LEU A 197 31.93 -7.30 7.96
N GLU A 198 31.95 -8.64 8.05
CA GLU A 198 32.91 -9.48 7.35
C GLU A 198 32.75 -9.36 5.83
N GLU A 199 31.53 -9.49 5.29
CA GLU A 199 31.26 -9.32 3.87
C GLU A 199 31.64 -7.93 3.38
N THR A 200 31.30 -6.87 4.11
CA THR A 200 31.68 -5.49 3.71
C THR A 200 33.19 -5.27 3.68
N ILE A 201 33.94 -5.88 4.59
CA ILE A 201 35.42 -5.85 4.57
C ILE A 201 35.96 -6.61 3.36
N VAL A 202 35.41 -7.79 3.08
CA VAL A 202 35.80 -8.61 1.90
C VAL A 202 35.50 -7.86 0.60
N PHE A 203 34.35 -7.20 0.49
CA PHE A 203 34.01 -6.38 -0.68
C PHE A 203 34.97 -5.20 -0.86
N LYS A 204 35.35 -4.49 0.21
CA LYS A 204 36.33 -3.40 0.13
C LYS A 204 37.71 -3.88 -0.28
N ASP A 205 38.18 -4.99 0.30
CA ASP A 205 39.47 -5.59 -0.08
C ASP A 205 39.44 -6.07 -1.53
N LEU A 206 38.32 -6.62 -2.00
CA LEU A 206 38.10 -6.96 -3.41
C LEU A 206 38.18 -5.72 -4.30
N GLU A 207 37.52 -4.60 -3.93
CA GLU A 207 37.60 -3.34 -4.68
C GLU A 207 39.04 -2.82 -4.78
N GLU A 208 39.77 -2.77 -3.67
CA GLU A 208 41.18 -2.34 -3.65
C GLU A 208 42.06 -3.24 -4.52
N ASN A 209 41.83 -4.55 -4.48
CA ASN A 209 42.59 -5.51 -5.27
C ASN A 209 42.21 -5.43 -6.76
N LEU A 210 40.95 -5.20 -7.10
CA LEU A 210 40.52 -4.89 -8.46
C LEU A 210 41.20 -3.62 -8.97
N ASP A 211 41.28 -2.56 -8.15
CA ASP A 211 41.92 -1.31 -8.56
C ASP A 211 43.43 -1.47 -8.80
N LYS A 212 44.12 -2.24 -7.94
CA LYS A 212 45.53 -2.62 -8.17
C LYS A 212 45.70 -3.37 -9.49
N ILE A 213 44.79 -4.28 -9.82
CA ILE A 213 44.85 -5.07 -11.07
C ILE A 213 44.55 -4.20 -12.28
N LEU A 214 43.52 -3.36 -12.20
CA LEU A 214 43.16 -2.43 -13.27
C LEU A 214 44.28 -1.41 -13.52
N SER A 215 45.05 -1.03 -12.50
CA SER A 215 46.22 -0.14 -12.67
C SER A 215 47.35 -0.74 -13.51
N THR A 216 47.43 -2.07 -13.66
CA THR A 216 48.42 -2.74 -14.51
C THR A 216 48.06 -2.70 -16.00
N LEU A 217 46.81 -2.40 -16.34
CA LEU A 217 46.35 -2.27 -17.71
C LEU A 217 46.69 -0.89 -18.27
N SER A 218 46.64 -0.76 -19.59
CA SER A 218 46.72 0.58 -20.19
C SER A 218 45.50 1.43 -19.79
N PRO A 219 45.62 2.76 -19.67
CA PRO A 219 44.52 3.62 -19.24
C PRO A 219 43.26 3.43 -20.09
N ARG A 220 43.44 3.23 -21.40
CA ARG A 220 42.35 2.97 -22.35
C ARG A 220 41.68 1.59 -22.15
N GLU A 221 42.44 0.57 -21.73
CA GLU A 221 41.89 -0.76 -21.38
C GLU A 221 41.14 -0.69 -20.04
N LYS A 222 41.66 0.05 -19.04
CA LYS A 222 41.00 0.28 -17.74
C LYS A 222 39.65 0.97 -17.92
N GLU A 223 39.60 2.10 -18.61
CA GLU A 223 38.35 2.86 -18.81
C GLU A 223 37.29 2.06 -19.58
N ILE A 224 37.70 1.27 -20.58
CA ILE A 224 36.74 0.43 -21.34
C ILE A 224 36.14 -0.64 -20.42
N LEU A 225 36.92 -1.26 -19.53
CA LEU A 225 36.40 -2.25 -18.58
C LEU A 225 35.52 -1.60 -17.50
N GLU A 226 35.91 -0.44 -16.98
CA GLU A 226 35.12 0.30 -15.98
C GLU A 226 33.74 0.68 -16.54
N LEU A 227 33.68 1.19 -17.78
CA LEU A 227 32.41 1.53 -18.45
C LEU A 227 31.60 0.28 -18.81
N ARG A 228 32.26 -0.82 -19.18
CA ARG A 228 31.60 -2.07 -19.58
C ARG A 228 30.90 -2.75 -18.42
N PHE A 229 31.58 -2.86 -17.29
CA PHE A 229 31.07 -3.55 -16.10
C PHE A 229 30.43 -2.60 -15.08
N GLY A 230 30.48 -1.29 -15.34
CA GLY A 230 29.90 -0.29 -14.44
C GLY A 230 30.66 -0.16 -13.12
N LEU A 231 31.98 -0.42 -13.09
CA LEU A 231 32.80 -0.48 -11.88
C LEU A 231 32.90 0.86 -11.12
N ARG A 232 32.47 1.98 -11.71
CA ARG A 232 32.42 3.30 -11.06
C ARG A 232 31.00 3.82 -10.84
N ASP A 233 30.13 3.66 -11.83
CA ASP A 233 28.80 4.30 -11.85
C ASP A 233 27.65 3.30 -11.64
N ASN A 234 27.94 2.02 -11.33
CA ASN A 234 26.98 0.91 -11.22
C ASN A 234 26.06 0.73 -12.44
N LYS A 235 26.47 1.26 -13.60
CA LYS A 235 25.73 1.18 -14.86
C LYS A 235 26.63 0.54 -15.91
N PRO A 236 26.36 -0.71 -16.32
CA PRO A 236 27.12 -1.35 -17.39
C PRO A 236 26.69 -0.81 -18.75
N ASN A 237 27.65 -0.31 -19.55
CA ASN A 237 27.39 0.18 -20.90
C ASN A 237 27.48 -0.93 -21.95
N THR A 238 26.69 -0.81 -23.00
CA THR A 238 26.76 -1.74 -24.14
C THR A 238 28.04 -1.51 -24.96
N LEU A 239 28.53 -2.55 -25.66
CA LEU A 239 29.71 -2.41 -26.55
C LEU A 239 29.51 -1.34 -27.63
N GLN A 240 28.26 -1.10 -28.03
CA GLN A 240 27.88 -0.10 -29.01
C GLN A 240 28.01 1.31 -28.43
N GLU A 241 27.45 1.56 -27.24
CA GLU A 241 27.56 2.85 -26.53
C GLU A 241 29.01 3.24 -26.24
N ILE A 242 29.83 2.26 -25.83
CA ILE A 242 31.27 2.49 -25.62
C ILE A 242 31.94 2.80 -26.98
N GLY A 243 31.47 2.18 -28.07
CA GLY A 243 31.93 2.41 -29.46
C GLY A 243 31.74 3.84 -29.88
N ASP A 244 30.52 4.31 -29.70
CA ASP A 244 30.12 5.66 -30.06
C ASP A 244 30.89 6.69 -29.21
N LYS A 245 31.15 6.41 -27.92
CA LYS A 245 31.95 7.30 -27.04
C LYS A 245 33.42 7.42 -27.45
N TYR A 246 34.04 6.34 -27.96
CA TYR A 246 35.46 6.31 -28.34
C TYR A 246 35.70 6.45 -29.85
N ASN A 247 34.65 6.68 -30.66
CA ASN A 247 34.71 6.64 -32.13
C ASN A 247 35.37 5.35 -32.65
N LEU A 248 35.02 4.22 -32.07
CA LEU A 248 35.52 2.89 -32.43
C LEU A 248 34.36 1.98 -32.83
N THR A 249 34.63 1.02 -33.72
CA THR A 249 33.65 -0.01 -34.03
C THR A 249 33.38 -0.89 -32.81
N ARG A 250 32.15 -1.40 -32.69
CA ARG A 250 31.75 -2.38 -31.66
C ARG A 250 32.72 -3.55 -31.55
N GLU A 251 33.14 -4.09 -32.69
CA GLU A 251 34.06 -5.23 -32.75
C GLU A 251 35.45 -4.86 -32.23
N ARG A 252 35.90 -3.61 -32.46
CA ARG A 252 37.18 -3.13 -31.95
C ARG A 252 37.19 -3.06 -30.42
N ILE A 253 36.10 -2.66 -29.78
CA ILE A 253 35.99 -2.65 -28.31
C ILE A 253 35.97 -4.07 -27.75
N ARG A 254 35.24 -4.99 -28.40
CA ARG A 254 35.25 -6.41 -28.03
C ARG A 254 36.66 -7.01 -28.06
N GLN A 255 37.46 -6.63 -29.06
CA GLN A 255 38.87 -7.03 -29.14
C GLN A 255 39.70 -6.46 -27.98
N ILE A 256 39.51 -5.20 -27.62
CA ILE A 256 40.23 -4.56 -26.51
C ILE A 256 39.83 -5.20 -25.17
N GLU A 257 38.53 -5.44 -24.94
CA GLU A 257 37.98 -6.14 -23.77
C GLU A 257 38.61 -7.55 -23.64
N SER A 258 38.54 -8.35 -24.70
CA SER A 258 39.11 -9.71 -24.67
C SER A 258 40.63 -9.73 -24.45
N LYS A 259 41.35 -8.72 -24.97
CA LYS A 259 42.79 -8.56 -24.74
C LYS A 259 43.09 -8.17 -23.29
N ALA A 260 42.32 -7.24 -22.72
CA ALA A 260 42.45 -6.81 -21.34
C ALA A 260 42.15 -7.97 -20.36
N LEU A 261 41.06 -8.71 -20.57
CA LEU A 261 40.72 -9.91 -19.78
C LEU A 261 41.80 -11.00 -19.91
N LYS A 262 42.38 -11.19 -21.10
CA LYS A 262 43.51 -12.12 -21.28
C LYS A 262 44.76 -11.68 -20.52
N LYS A 263 45.04 -10.38 -20.44
CA LYS A 263 46.15 -9.84 -19.63
C LYS A 263 45.91 -10.10 -18.15
N ILE A 264 44.73 -9.74 -17.63
CA ILE A 264 44.35 -10.00 -16.24
C ILE A 264 44.54 -11.49 -15.89
N ARG A 265 44.05 -12.40 -16.74
CA ARG A 265 44.18 -13.86 -16.54
C ARG A 265 45.62 -14.38 -16.51
N LYS A 266 46.59 -13.67 -17.10
CA LYS A 266 48.01 -14.06 -17.13
C LYS A 266 48.81 -13.50 -15.95
N THR A 267 48.27 -12.53 -15.23
CA THR A 267 48.95 -11.97 -14.05
C THR A 267 48.84 -12.92 -12.85
N ASN A 268 49.80 -12.84 -11.93
CA ASN A 268 49.79 -13.59 -10.67
C ASN A 268 48.58 -13.26 -9.77
N TYR A 269 47.81 -12.22 -10.11
CA TYR A 269 46.60 -11.82 -9.39
C TYR A 269 45.38 -12.71 -9.65
N LYS A 270 45.46 -13.66 -10.60
CA LYS A 270 44.39 -14.65 -10.83
C LYS A 270 44.09 -15.48 -9.58
N THR A 271 45.12 -15.84 -8.80
CA THR A 271 44.96 -16.59 -7.55
C THR A 271 44.23 -15.76 -6.51
N SER A 272 44.62 -14.50 -6.31
CA SER A 272 43.98 -13.58 -5.37
C SER A 272 42.50 -13.30 -5.70
N ILE A 273 42.14 -13.04 -6.96
CA ILE A 273 40.71 -12.83 -7.31
C ILE A 273 39.89 -14.12 -7.14
N LYS A 274 40.50 -15.28 -7.40
CA LYS A 274 39.80 -16.57 -7.34
C LYS A 274 39.45 -16.96 -5.90
N GLU A 275 40.19 -16.48 -4.91
CA GLU A 275 39.90 -16.69 -3.48
C GLU A 275 38.57 -16.04 -3.06
N TYR A 276 38.17 -14.92 -3.67
CA TYR A 276 36.86 -14.30 -3.43
C TYR A 276 35.68 -15.08 -4.01
N LEU A 277 35.91 -15.97 -5.00
CA LEU A 277 34.86 -16.84 -5.55
C LEU A 277 34.54 -18.04 -4.64
N SER A 278 35.37 -18.31 -3.64
CA SER A 278 35.14 -19.36 -2.64
C SER A 278 34.41 -18.87 -1.39
N TYR A 279 34.19 -17.56 -1.25
CA TYR A 279 33.32 -17.02 -0.22
C TYR A 279 31.85 -17.17 -0.69
N PRO A 280 30.97 -17.76 0.14
CA PRO A 280 29.55 -17.93 -0.19
C PRO A 280 28.79 -16.61 -0.26
#